data_AF-A0A4P9WX72-F1
#
_entry.id   AF-A0A4P9WX72-F1
#
_cell.length_a   1.000
_cell.length_b   1.000
_cell.length_c   1.000
_cell.angle_alpha   90.00
_cell.angle_beta   90.00
_cell.angle_gamma   90.00
#
_symmetry.space_group_name_H-M   'P 1'
#
loop_
_entity.id
_entity.type
_entity.pdbx_description
1 polymer ?
#
loop_
_entity_poly.entity_id
_entity_poly.type
_entity_poly.pdbx_seq_one_letter_code
_entity_poly.pdbx_strand_id
1 'polypeptide(L)'
;ASAHYQVKSPAPRGFDEAIEDQAPCGGYNSVQSPRTPFGIIGSSVSLATYHPAAGGAYYISTSENPQSNDDFVLVNNTLNWSSVGNYQVDMPLTNLTTPLTPGQNATLQVRYDGGDHILYQCIDITL
;
A
#
# COMPACT_ATOMS: atom_id res chain seq x y z
N ALA A 1 13.06 -17.18 -7.82
CA ALA A 1 11.98 -16.28 -8.27
C ALA A 1 12.06 -15.08 -7.37
N SER A 2 12.14 -13.86 -7.91
CA SER A 2 12.17 -12.68 -7.05
C SER A 2 10.78 -12.47 -6.44
N ALA A 3 10.72 -12.13 -5.16
CA ALA A 3 9.49 -12.09 -4.39
C ALA A 3 8.65 -10.82 -4.62
N HIS A 4 8.48 -10.38 -5.87
CA HIS A 4 7.77 -9.14 -6.21
C HIS A 4 6.24 -9.26 -6.09
N TYR A 5 5.59 -8.10 -5.97
CA TYR A 5 4.15 -7.95 -6.08
C TYR A 5 3.82 -6.71 -6.91
N GLN A 6 2.56 -6.54 -7.31
CA GLN A 6 2.14 -5.32 -7.98
C GLN A 6 0.75 -4.92 -7.56
N VAL A 7 0.60 -3.70 -7.03
CA VAL A 7 -0.71 -3.08 -6.82
C VAL A 7 -1.36 -2.85 -8.18
N LYS A 8 -2.59 -3.33 -8.35
CA LYS A 8 -3.37 -3.20 -9.60
C LYS A 8 -4.44 -2.13 -9.49
N SER A 9 -5.03 -1.95 -8.31
CA SER A 9 -6.07 -0.94 -8.08
C SER A 9 -6.18 -0.57 -6.59
N PRO A 10 -6.37 0.70 -6.23
CA PRO A 10 -6.22 1.87 -7.09
C PRO A 10 -4.82 1.97 -7.69
N ALA A 11 -4.64 2.84 -8.68
CA ALA A 11 -3.34 2.97 -9.35
C ALA A 11 -2.24 3.35 -8.33
N PRO A 12 -1.13 2.59 -8.26
CA PRO A 12 0.00 2.98 -7.42
C PRO A 12 0.76 4.15 -8.05
N ARG A 13 1.63 4.79 -7.26
CA ARG A 13 2.54 5.85 -7.74
C ARG A 13 3.35 5.45 -8.97
N GLY A 14 3.75 4.19 -9.01
CA GLY A 14 4.45 3.54 -10.09
C GLY A 14 4.81 2.11 -9.71
N PHE A 15 5.54 1.43 -10.58
CA PHE A 15 6.06 0.10 -10.32
C PHE A 15 7.31 -0.13 -11.17
N ASP A 16 8.40 -0.50 -10.50
CA ASP A 16 9.64 -0.98 -11.09
C ASP A 16 10.27 -1.95 -10.07
N GLU A 17 10.39 -3.21 -10.47
CA GLU A 17 10.91 -4.30 -9.64
C GLU A 17 12.31 -4.01 -9.10
N ALA A 18 13.12 -3.23 -9.82
CA ALA A 18 14.50 -2.95 -9.46
C ALA A 18 14.65 -1.97 -8.28
N ILE A 19 13.58 -1.23 -7.95
CA ILE A 19 13.57 -0.22 -6.88
C ILE A 19 12.43 -0.44 -5.89
N GLU A 20 11.71 -1.55 -6.01
CA GLU A 20 10.55 -1.85 -5.18
C GLU A 20 10.92 -2.00 -3.68
N ASP A 21 12.17 -2.34 -3.38
CA ASP A 21 12.74 -2.39 -2.03
C ASP A 21 13.07 -1.01 -1.45
N GLN A 22 12.95 0.08 -2.23
CA GLN A 22 13.24 1.43 -1.77
C GLN A 22 12.05 2.05 -1.03
N ALA A 23 12.16 2.12 0.28
CA ALA A 23 11.18 2.80 1.13
C ALA A 23 11.07 4.31 0.79
N PRO A 24 9.90 4.93 1.04
CA PRO A 24 8.65 4.31 1.49
C PRO A 24 7.76 3.78 0.34
N CYS A 25 8.06 4.11 -0.92
CA CYS A 25 7.09 3.95 -2.01
C CYS A 25 7.67 3.25 -3.25
N GLY A 26 8.65 2.36 -3.06
CA GLY A 26 9.32 1.66 -4.16
C GLY A 26 10.09 2.63 -5.05
N GLY A 27 10.74 3.63 -4.44
CA GLY A 27 11.45 4.71 -5.14
C GLY A 27 10.55 5.80 -5.75
N TYR A 28 9.23 5.64 -5.75
CA TYR A 28 8.28 6.66 -6.24
C TYR A 28 7.89 7.66 -5.13
N ASN A 29 8.80 8.60 -4.83
CA ASN A 29 8.66 9.52 -3.69
C ASN A 29 7.74 10.74 -3.93
N SER A 30 7.28 10.95 -5.16
CA SER A 30 6.35 12.04 -5.50
C SER A 30 4.90 11.57 -5.46
N VAL A 31 4.04 12.33 -4.79
CA VAL A 31 2.60 12.09 -4.76
C VAL A 31 1.97 12.22 -6.15
N GLN A 32 1.00 11.35 -6.45
CA GLN A 32 0.19 11.46 -7.66
C GLN A 32 -0.85 12.57 -7.55
N SER A 33 -1.11 13.21 -8.69
CA SER A 33 -2.21 14.15 -8.88
C SER A 33 -2.87 13.87 -10.25
N PRO A 34 -4.19 13.64 -10.30
CA PRO A 34 -5.12 13.61 -9.17
C PRO A 34 -4.95 12.38 -8.27
N ARG A 35 -5.37 12.48 -7.01
CA ARG A 35 -5.50 11.34 -6.09
C ARG A 35 -6.77 10.55 -6.38
N THR A 36 -6.81 9.27 -5.99
CA THR A 36 -7.97 8.42 -6.24
C THR A 36 -9.01 8.53 -5.11
N PRO A 37 -10.31 8.75 -5.40
CA PRO A 37 -11.36 8.67 -4.38
C PRO A 37 -11.37 7.30 -3.69
N PHE A 38 -11.39 7.28 -2.37
CA PHE A 38 -11.28 6.06 -1.58
C PHE A 38 -12.08 6.19 -0.27
N GLY A 39 -13.28 5.61 -0.22
CA GLY A 39 -14.11 5.70 0.99
C GLY A 39 -13.46 5.02 2.20
N ILE A 40 -13.66 5.62 3.38
CA ILE A 40 -13.24 5.10 4.70
C ILE A 40 -13.78 3.67 4.97
N ILE A 41 -14.93 3.32 4.40
CA ILE A 41 -15.57 2.00 4.48
C ILE A 41 -15.91 1.52 3.07
N GLY A 42 -15.73 0.21 2.82
CA GLY A 42 -16.14 -0.44 1.57
C GLY A 42 -15.16 -0.28 0.41
N SER A 43 -14.02 0.34 0.64
CA SER A 43 -12.93 0.43 -0.34
C SER A 43 -11.94 -0.72 -0.14
N SER A 44 -11.25 -1.09 -1.22
CA SER A 44 -10.32 -2.21 -1.24
C SER A 44 -9.12 -1.90 -2.11
N VAL A 45 -8.03 -2.63 -1.88
CA VAL A 45 -6.83 -2.62 -2.73
C VAL A 45 -6.72 -3.98 -3.41
N SER A 46 -6.53 -3.98 -4.72
CA SER A 46 -6.18 -5.16 -5.49
C SER A 46 -4.67 -5.19 -5.75
N LEU A 47 -4.07 -6.36 -5.60
CA LEU A 47 -2.68 -6.61 -5.95
C LEU A 47 -2.51 -8.00 -6.57
N ALA A 48 -1.41 -8.17 -7.30
CA ALA A 48 -0.91 -9.45 -7.76
C ALA A 48 0.34 -9.82 -6.97
N THR A 49 0.42 -11.04 -6.45
CA THR A 49 1.67 -11.61 -5.93
C THR A 49 2.26 -12.58 -6.94
N TYR A 50 3.59 -12.52 -7.09
CA TYR A 50 4.36 -13.41 -7.95
C TYR A 50 5.21 -14.40 -7.14
N HIS A 51 5.03 -14.45 -5.82
CA HIS A 51 5.72 -15.38 -4.93
C HIS A 51 4.74 -16.44 -4.37
N PRO A 52 5.16 -17.72 -4.19
CA PRO A 52 4.27 -18.77 -3.68
C PRO A 52 3.81 -18.56 -2.22
N ALA A 53 4.55 -17.80 -1.43
CA ALA A 53 4.22 -17.50 -0.04
C ALA A 53 4.75 -16.12 0.36
N ALA A 54 3.89 -15.23 0.82
CA ALA A 54 4.29 -13.92 1.31
C ALA A 54 3.37 -13.41 2.42
N GLY A 55 3.93 -12.59 3.29
CA GLY A 55 3.19 -11.82 4.28
C GLY A 55 3.20 -10.33 3.93
N GLY A 56 2.39 -9.55 4.63
CA GLY A 56 2.44 -8.11 4.49
C GLY A 56 1.47 -7.36 5.37
N ALA A 57 1.52 -6.04 5.23
CA ALA A 57 0.66 -5.13 5.95
C ALA A 57 0.38 -3.87 5.14
N TYR A 58 -0.78 -3.29 5.37
CA TYR A 58 -1.14 -1.96 4.88
C TYR A 58 -0.96 -0.93 5.97
N TYR A 59 -0.44 0.23 5.58
CA TYR A 59 -0.28 1.41 6.40
C TYR A 59 -0.87 2.63 5.71
N ILE A 60 -1.10 3.70 6.46
CA ILE A 60 -1.64 4.96 5.93
C ILE A 60 -0.91 6.16 6.53
N SER A 61 -0.71 7.20 5.73
CA SER A 61 -0.25 8.51 6.17
C SER A 61 -1.24 9.58 5.73
N THR A 62 -1.51 10.56 6.59
CA THR A 62 -2.25 11.79 6.26
C THR A 62 -1.32 12.98 5.99
N SER A 63 0.00 12.75 5.97
CA SER A 63 0.97 13.74 5.50
C SER A 63 0.71 14.06 4.03
N GLU A 64 0.87 15.33 3.65
CA GLU A 64 0.70 15.75 2.26
C GLU A 64 1.68 15.01 1.34
N ASN A 65 2.91 14.76 1.81
CA ASN A 65 3.94 14.04 1.10
C ASN A 65 4.81 13.22 2.07
N PRO A 66 4.43 11.97 2.41
CA PRO A 66 5.23 11.14 3.30
C PRO A 66 6.58 10.77 2.64
N GLN A 67 7.66 10.86 3.40
CA GLN A 67 9.04 10.64 2.96
C GLN A 67 9.76 9.50 3.69
N SER A 68 9.18 8.99 4.78
CA SER A 68 9.71 7.87 5.56
C SER A 68 8.62 6.85 5.91
N ASN A 69 9.03 5.62 6.20
CA ASN A 69 8.16 4.59 6.78
C ASN A 69 7.55 5.01 8.13
N ASP A 70 8.19 5.93 8.85
CA ASP A 70 7.72 6.45 10.14
C ASP A 70 6.55 7.43 9.99
N ASP A 71 6.29 7.94 8.78
CA ASP A 71 5.14 8.80 8.49
C ASP A 71 3.82 8.02 8.41
N PHE A 72 3.88 6.69 8.50
CA PHE A 72 2.75 5.80 8.27
C PHE A 72 2.34 5.04 9.53
N VAL A 73 1.03 4.96 9.75
CA VAL A 73 0.43 4.16 10.83
C VAL A 73 -0.20 2.89 10.27
N LEU A 74 -0.13 1.80 11.02
CA LEU A 74 -0.65 0.50 10.62
C LEU A 74 -2.18 0.54 10.48
N VAL A 75 -2.68 0.02 9.37
CA VAL A 75 -4.12 -0.15 9.10
C VAL A 75 -4.53 -1.62 9.26
N ASN A 76 -3.79 -2.53 8.62
CA ASN A 76 -4.09 -3.95 8.60
C ASN A 76 -2.77 -4.73 8.55
N ASN A 77 -2.51 -5.59 9.52
CA ASN A 77 -1.28 -6.38 9.64
C ASN A 77 -1.44 -7.88 9.32
N THR A 78 -2.60 -8.28 8.79
CA THR A 78 -2.95 -9.71 8.66
C THR A 78 -3.12 -10.11 7.20
N LEU A 79 -2.11 -9.87 6.39
CA LEU A 79 -2.10 -10.34 5.00
C LEU A 79 -1.15 -11.53 4.89
N ASN A 80 -1.70 -12.64 4.45
CA ASN A 80 -0.94 -13.82 4.06
C ASN A 80 -1.42 -14.22 2.67
N TRP A 81 -0.48 -14.26 1.73
CA TRP A 81 -0.71 -14.72 0.37
C TRP A 81 0.00 -16.06 0.20
N SER A 82 -0.77 -17.14 0.12
CA SER A 82 -0.26 -18.52 0.10
C SER A 82 -0.14 -19.11 -1.31
N SER A 83 -0.37 -18.31 -2.34
CA SER A 83 -0.18 -18.71 -3.74
C SER A 83 -0.03 -17.48 -4.64
N VAL A 84 0.62 -17.69 -5.78
CA VAL A 84 0.65 -16.72 -6.88
C VAL A 84 -0.77 -16.44 -7.36
N GLY A 85 -1.12 -15.16 -7.51
CA GLY A 85 -2.46 -14.78 -7.93
C GLY A 85 -2.81 -13.32 -7.70
N ASN A 86 -4.04 -12.97 -8.06
CA ASN A 86 -4.63 -11.67 -7.79
C ASN A 86 -5.48 -11.74 -6.52
N TYR A 87 -5.29 -10.75 -5.66
CA TYR A 87 -5.98 -10.65 -4.38
C TYR A 87 -6.67 -9.29 -4.30
N GLN A 88 -7.78 -9.26 -3.60
CA GLN A 88 -8.50 -8.05 -3.24
C GLN A 88 -8.56 -8.02 -1.72
N VAL A 89 -8.08 -6.92 -1.14
CA VAL A 89 -8.02 -6.73 0.30
C VAL A 89 -8.89 -5.56 0.68
N ASP A 90 -9.89 -5.81 1.51
CA ASP A 90 -10.72 -4.77 2.06
C ASP A 90 -9.93 -3.91 3.04
N MET A 91 -10.16 -2.60 2.98
CA MET A 91 -9.43 -1.59 3.74
C MET A 91 -10.38 -0.85 4.69
N PRO A 92 -10.75 -1.45 5.84
CA PRO A 92 -11.56 -0.78 6.84
C PRO A 92 -10.71 0.27 7.56
N LEU A 93 -10.86 1.55 7.21
CA LEU A 93 -10.06 2.64 7.77
C LEU A 93 -10.66 3.23 9.06
N THR A 94 -11.38 2.42 9.84
CA THR A 94 -12.20 2.87 10.98
C THR A 94 -11.50 2.76 12.34
N ASN A 95 -10.46 1.93 12.46
CA ASN A 95 -9.84 1.58 13.75
C ASN A 95 -8.42 2.15 13.89
N LEU A 96 -8.20 3.35 13.36
CA LEU A 96 -6.90 4.03 13.45
C LEU A 96 -6.82 4.86 14.73
N THR A 97 -5.61 5.02 15.26
CA THR A 97 -5.34 5.85 16.46
C THR A 97 -5.76 7.31 16.26
N THR A 98 -5.71 7.79 15.01
CA THR A 98 -6.17 9.10 14.61
C THR A 98 -7.36 8.94 13.66
N PRO A 99 -8.51 9.55 13.94
CA PRO A 99 -9.68 9.45 13.07
C PRO A 99 -9.40 10.10 11.72
N LEU A 100 -9.89 9.47 10.67
CA LEU A 100 -9.83 10.01 9.32
C LEU A 100 -11.06 10.87 9.01
N THR A 101 -10.86 11.92 8.20
CA THR A 101 -11.92 12.85 7.79
C THR A 101 -12.24 12.65 6.30
N PRO A 102 -13.51 12.53 5.90
CA PRO A 102 -13.89 12.54 4.48
C PRO A 102 -13.37 13.78 3.75
N GLY A 103 -12.89 13.61 2.51
CA GLY A 103 -12.32 14.64 1.66
C GLY A 103 -10.86 14.99 1.94
N GLN A 104 -10.24 14.43 3.00
CA GLN A 104 -8.82 14.67 3.25
C GLN A 104 -7.94 13.77 2.37
N ASN A 105 -6.76 14.28 2.02
CA ASN A 105 -5.77 13.50 1.30
C ASN A 105 -5.05 12.53 2.24
N ALA A 106 -4.72 11.34 1.72
CA ALA A 106 -3.90 10.36 2.39
C ALA A 106 -3.07 9.55 1.37
N THR A 107 -2.11 8.80 1.89
CA THR A 107 -1.32 7.84 1.11
C THR A 107 -1.38 6.49 1.82
N LEU A 108 -1.85 5.46 1.11
CA LEU A 108 -1.71 4.07 1.56
C LEU A 108 -0.34 3.55 1.15
N GLN A 109 0.28 2.78 2.03
CA GLN A 109 1.52 2.06 1.78
C GLN A 109 1.28 0.57 1.98
N VAL A 110 1.71 -0.23 1.03
CA VAL A 110 1.78 -1.68 1.18
C VAL A 110 3.22 -2.04 1.51
N ARG A 111 3.43 -2.81 2.58
CA ARG A 111 4.71 -3.46 2.88
C ARG A 111 4.53 -4.96 2.65
N TYR A 112 5.28 -5.49 1.71
CA TYR A 112 5.18 -6.88 1.28
C TYR A 112 6.49 -7.61 1.62
N ASP A 113 6.39 -8.80 2.18
CA ASP A 113 7.54 -9.63 2.54
C ASP A 113 7.34 -11.06 1.99
N GLY A 114 8.09 -11.39 0.94
CA GLY A 114 8.15 -12.76 0.43
C GLY A 114 9.40 -13.54 0.83
N GLY A 115 10.19 -13.03 1.79
CA GLY A 115 11.35 -13.71 2.38
C GLY A 115 12.73 -13.18 1.99
N ASP A 116 12.82 -12.32 0.97
CA ASP A 116 14.09 -11.73 0.50
C ASP A 116 14.31 -10.34 1.12
N HIS A 117 13.45 -9.39 0.78
CA HIS A 117 13.44 -8.01 1.25
C HIS A 117 12.00 -7.51 1.46
N ILE A 118 11.84 -6.44 2.23
CA ILE A 118 10.55 -5.74 2.30
C ILE A 118 10.41 -4.89 1.04
N LEU A 119 9.28 -5.05 0.37
CA LEU A 119 8.93 -4.34 -0.85
C LEU A 119 7.80 -3.35 -0.58
N TYR A 120 7.80 -2.26 -1.33
CA TYR A 120 6.98 -1.08 -1.06
C TYR A 120 6.28 -0.57 -2.32
N GLN A 121 5.00 -0.25 -2.18
CA GLN A 121 4.23 0.51 -3.17
C GLN A 121 3.24 1.41 -2.43
N CYS A 122 3.04 2.60 -2.98
CA CYS A 122 2.14 3.61 -2.41
C CYS A 122 1.00 3.93 -3.35
N ILE A 123 -0.14 4.29 -2.77
CA ILE A 123 -1.37 4.67 -3.45
C ILE A 123 -1.83 5.99 -2.84
N ASP A 124 -1.95 7.03 -3.65
CA ASP A 124 -2.42 8.33 -3.18
C ASP A 124 -3.94 8.45 -3.34
N ILE A 125 -4.62 8.74 -2.23
CA ILE A 125 -6.07 8.71 -2.13
C ILE A 125 -6.64 10.00 -1.53
N THR A 126 -7.93 10.23 -1.81
CA THR A 126 -8.76 11.23 -1.13
C THR A 126 -9.95 10.50 -0.50
N LEU A 127 -10.13 10.67 0.81
CA LEU A 127 -11.04 9.87 1.64
C LEU A 127 -12.53 10.20 1.49
#